data_AF-A0A970Y7S2-F1
#
_entry.id   AF-A0A970Y7S2-F1
#
_cell.length_a   1.000
_cell.length_b   1.000
_cell.length_c   1.000
_cell.angle_alpha   90.00
_cell.angle_beta   90.00
_cell.angle_gamma   90.00
#
_symmetry.space_group_name_H-M   'P 1'
#
loop_
_entity.id
_entity.type
_entity.pdbx_description
1 polymer ?
#
loop_
_entity_poly.entity_id
_entity_poly.type
_entity_poly.pdbx_seq_one_letter_code
_entity_poly.pdbx_strand_id
1 'polypeptide(L)'
;MPTALTNREALRRKRRGREVRRRRLRLLGLVTLLVIAVVSWVVVAWARDDVDASSPAAGTDATALPVASGVTAHPVFGRINDKNLVLPVDAEAVSIIAYHSVNHEGSVALSPLGERVDGNLVARGVERVIAGPADIRYHVLESRGRVVTETGAVDIGAPVGSPITSPVTGEVTSVKAYKLYGKYDDYQVDIRPKSESDVIVSLLLVADPRVHINQTVEAGKTVIGAVREPIPELAERLTSLTGDSGSHVHLQVTSSPAPLD
;
A
#
# COMPACT_ATOMS: atom_id res chain seq x y z
N MET A 1 -23.96 -63.39 21.97
CA MET A 1 -22.61 -62.81 21.93
C MET A 1 -22.17 -62.48 20.49
N PRO A 2 -22.43 -61.26 19.97
CA PRO A 2 -21.79 -60.79 18.74
C PRO A 2 -21.36 -59.30 18.80
N THR A 3 -20.56 -58.90 19.79
CA THR A 3 -20.10 -57.50 19.95
C THR A 3 -18.57 -57.33 19.92
N ALA A 4 -17.82 -58.43 19.92
CA ALA A 4 -16.34 -58.39 20.00
C ALA A 4 -15.64 -58.30 18.62
N LEU A 5 -16.31 -58.66 17.53
CA LEU A 5 -15.69 -58.74 16.20
C LEU A 5 -15.65 -57.38 15.46
N THR A 6 -16.69 -56.56 15.59
CA THR A 6 -16.78 -55.22 14.97
C THR A 6 -15.75 -54.23 15.52
N ASN A 7 -15.35 -54.37 16.79
CA ASN A 7 -14.39 -53.47 17.43
C ASN A 7 -12.93 -53.72 16.98
N ARG A 8 -12.60 -54.96 16.58
CA ARG A 8 -11.25 -55.34 16.13
C ARG A 8 -10.91 -54.80 14.73
N GLU A 9 -11.90 -54.64 13.87
CA GLU A 9 -11.71 -54.08 12.51
C GLU A 9 -11.55 -52.56 12.52
N ALA A 10 -12.30 -51.86 13.38
CA ALA A 10 -12.20 -50.42 13.58
C ALA A 10 -10.81 -49.98 14.11
N LEU A 11 -10.23 -50.77 15.01
CA LEU A 11 -8.89 -50.54 15.56
C LEU A 11 -7.77 -50.76 14.51
N ARG A 12 -7.95 -51.71 13.58
CA ARG A 12 -6.99 -51.96 12.48
C ARG A 12 -6.99 -50.82 11.45
N ARG A 13 -8.15 -50.22 11.13
CA ARG A 13 -8.24 -49.04 10.24
C ARG A 13 -7.60 -47.78 10.86
N LYS A 14 -7.75 -47.56 12.17
CA LYS A 14 -7.13 -46.42 12.88
C LYS A 14 -5.60 -46.48 12.96
N ARG A 15 -5.00 -47.68 12.99
CA ARG A 15 -3.53 -47.84 13.01
C ARG A 15 -2.87 -47.54 11.66
N ARG A 16 -3.47 -47.95 10.53
CA ARG A 16 -2.92 -47.69 9.17
C ARG A 16 -2.86 -46.19 8.81
N GLY A 17 -3.80 -45.37 9.28
CA GLY A 17 -3.79 -43.91 9.00
C GLY A 17 -2.71 -43.11 9.74
N ARG A 18 -2.23 -43.60 10.89
CA ARG A 18 -1.19 -42.91 11.69
C ARG A 18 0.22 -43.06 11.11
N GLU A 19 0.49 -44.15 10.40
CA GLU A 19 1.81 -44.39 9.79
C GLU A 19 2.02 -43.53 8.53
N VAL A 20 0.99 -43.34 7.71
CA VAL A 20 1.04 -42.48 6.51
C VAL A 20 1.21 -41.00 6.88
N ARG A 21 0.53 -40.53 7.94
CA ARG A 21 0.65 -39.15 8.43
C ARG A 21 2.03 -38.85 9.01
N ARG A 22 2.67 -39.81 9.68
CA ARG A 22 4.05 -39.67 10.19
C ARG A 22 5.10 -39.64 9.08
N ARG A 23 4.88 -40.36 7.97
CA ARG A 23 5.78 -40.31 6.80
C ARG A 23 5.69 -38.97 6.05
N ARG A 24 4.47 -38.40 5.90
CA ARG A 24 4.27 -37.08 5.27
C ARG A 24 4.88 -35.91 6.07
N LEU A 25 4.78 -35.95 7.41
CA LEU A 25 5.38 -34.93 8.28
C LEU A 25 6.91 -35.00 8.31
N ARG A 26 7.51 -36.20 8.19
CA ARG A 26 8.96 -36.38 8.08
C ARG A 26 9.52 -35.90 6.74
N LEU A 27 8.77 -36.10 5.64
CA LEU A 27 9.13 -35.58 4.32
C LEU A 27 9.03 -34.05 4.26
N LEU A 28 8.03 -33.43 4.89
CA LEU A 28 7.92 -31.96 4.95
C LEU A 28 9.13 -31.34 5.67
N GLY A 29 9.53 -31.87 6.83
CA GLY A 29 10.67 -31.34 7.58
C GLY A 29 12.01 -31.48 6.86
N LEU A 30 12.18 -32.53 6.05
CA LEU A 30 13.39 -32.74 5.25
C LEU A 30 13.48 -31.74 4.08
N VAL A 31 12.34 -31.39 3.46
CA VAL A 31 12.28 -30.35 2.43
C VAL A 31 12.57 -28.97 3.02
N THR A 32 12.04 -28.65 4.20
CA THR A 32 12.31 -27.36 4.86
C THR A 32 13.80 -27.19 5.19
N LEU A 33 14.44 -28.24 5.72
CA LEU A 33 15.89 -28.22 5.99
C LEU A 33 16.72 -28.08 4.71
N LEU A 34 16.30 -28.68 3.60
CA LEU A 34 17.01 -28.59 2.32
C LEU A 34 16.88 -27.17 1.72
N VAL A 35 15.71 -26.53 1.83
CA VAL A 35 15.52 -25.13 1.42
C VAL A 35 16.38 -24.19 2.26
N ILE A 36 16.43 -24.38 3.58
CA ILE A 36 17.29 -23.56 4.47
C ILE A 36 18.76 -23.74 4.13
N ALA A 37 19.20 -24.97 3.82
CA ALA A 37 20.59 -25.24 3.41
C ALA A 37 20.93 -24.58 2.07
N VAL A 38 20.02 -24.59 1.09
CA VAL A 38 20.22 -23.92 -0.20
C VAL A 38 20.26 -22.40 -0.03
N VAL A 39 19.33 -21.81 0.74
CA VAL A 39 19.33 -20.37 1.02
C VAL A 39 20.60 -19.96 1.77
N SER A 40 21.05 -20.75 2.76
CA SER A 40 22.29 -20.49 3.47
C SER A 40 23.51 -20.59 2.56
N TRP A 41 23.53 -21.54 1.63
CA TRP A 41 24.62 -21.70 0.65
C TRP A 41 24.67 -20.53 -0.33
N VAL A 42 23.52 -20.02 -0.79
CA VAL A 42 23.44 -18.81 -1.62
C VAL A 42 23.98 -17.60 -0.84
N VAL A 43 23.53 -17.35 0.38
CA VAL A 43 24.02 -16.21 1.18
C VAL A 43 25.54 -16.25 1.40
N VAL A 44 26.11 -17.44 1.63
CA VAL A 44 27.57 -17.59 1.81
C VAL A 44 28.34 -17.49 0.48
N ALA A 45 27.74 -17.85 -0.65
CA ALA A 45 28.37 -17.69 -1.96
C ALA A 45 28.46 -16.21 -2.37
N TRP A 46 27.41 -15.42 -2.12
CA TRP A 46 27.43 -13.97 -2.41
C TRP A 46 28.34 -13.18 -1.45
N ALA A 47 28.58 -13.68 -0.24
CA ALA A 47 29.52 -13.07 0.70
C ALA A 47 31.00 -13.34 0.39
N ARG A 48 31.32 -14.22 -0.58
CA ARG A 48 32.70 -14.57 -0.94
C ARG A 48 33.25 -13.81 -2.13
N ASP A 49 32.39 -13.17 -2.93
CA ASP A 49 32.80 -12.42 -4.12
C ASP A 49 33.22 -10.97 -3.84
N ASP A 50 33.07 -10.48 -2.60
CA ASP A 50 33.35 -9.08 -2.21
C ASP A 50 34.73 -8.85 -1.55
N VAL A 51 35.64 -9.81 -1.61
CA VAL A 51 37.00 -9.67 -1.03
C VAL A 51 38.07 -10.10 -2.03
N ASP A 52 38.28 -9.27 -3.06
CA ASP A 52 39.59 -9.09 -3.69
C ASP A 52 39.59 -7.91 -4.69
N ALA A 53 39.93 -6.71 -4.18
CA ALA A 53 40.58 -5.65 -4.95
C ALA A 53 41.25 -4.61 -4.03
N SER A 54 42.55 -4.83 -3.80
CA SER A 54 43.64 -3.88 -3.40
C SER A 54 43.50 -2.49 -4.04
N SER A 55 43.97 -1.32 -3.55
CA SER A 55 44.85 -0.86 -2.45
C SER A 55 44.72 0.70 -2.40
N PRO A 56 45.14 1.42 -1.33
CA PRO A 56 44.92 2.86 -1.20
C PRO A 56 46.09 3.69 -1.76
N ALA A 57 45.77 4.80 -2.43
CA ALA A 57 46.71 5.90 -2.66
C ALA A 57 46.11 7.19 -2.08
N ALA A 58 46.90 7.83 -1.21
CA ALA A 58 46.55 9.02 -0.47
C ALA A 58 46.34 10.24 -1.38
N GLY A 59 45.31 11.03 -1.06
CA GLY A 59 45.07 12.36 -1.61
C GLY A 59 44.06 13.07 -0.73
N THR A 60 44.54 13.99 0.09
CA THR A 60 43.78 14.98 0.86
C THR A 60 42.81 15.75 -0.04
N ASP A 61 41.51 15.72 0.28
CA ASP A 61 40.72 16.94 0.47
C ASP A 61 39.29 16.63 0.94
N ALA A 62 38.76 17.51 1.79
CA ALA A 62 37.45 17.43 2.39
C ALA A 62 36.34 17.41 1.33
N THR A 63 35.52 16.36 1.29
CA THR A 63 34.22 16.39 0.59
C THR A 63 33.25 15.45 1.29
N ALA A 64 32.02 15.93 1.42
CA ALA A 64 30.91 15.35 2.14
C ALA A 64 30.71 13.84 1.92
N LEU A 65 30.30 13.16 3.00
CA LEU A 65 29.76 11.80 2.95
C LEU A 65 28.63 11.76 1.90
N PRO A 66 28.58 10.75 1.02
CA PRO A 66 27.44 10.58 0.13
C PRO A 66 26.26 10.15 1.01
N VAL A 67 25.31 11.05 1.22
CA VAL A 67 23.94 10.64 1.55
C VAL A 67 23.50 9.79 0.37
N ALA A 68 23.20 8.52 0.62
CA ALA A 68 22.56 7.67 -0.38
C ALA A 68 21.22 8.33 -0.74
N SER A 69 21.20 9.05 -1.86
CA SER A 69 19.98 9.57 -2.47
C SER A 69 19.18 8.38 -2.99
N GLY A 70 18.43 7.71 -2.11
CA GLY A 70 17.24 7.00 -2.54
C GLY A 70 16.29 8.05 -3.08
N VAL A 71 16.22 8.20 -4.40
CA VAL A 71 15.22 9.06 -5.03
C VAL A 71 13.87 8.43 -4.73
N THR A 72 13.16 8.94 -3.73
CA THR A 72 11.78 8.54 -3.44
C THR A 72 10.95 8.79 -4.71
N ALA A 73 10.60 7.71 -5.40
CA ALA A 73 9.90 7.80 -6.67
C ALA A 73 8.40 7.99 -6.40
N HIS A 74 7.87 9.14 -6.79
CA HIS A 74 6.44 9.44 -6.74
C HIS A 74 5.89 9.51 -8.17
N PRO A 75 5.67 8.37 -8.85
CA PRO A 75 5.16 8.35 -10.21
C PRO A 75 3.72 8.85 -10.29
N VAL A 76 3.30 9.25 -11.48
CA VAL A 76 1.94 9.70 -11.75
C VAL A 76 1.02 8.49 -11.81
N PHE A 77 0.04 8.41 -10.91
CA PHE A 77 -0.88 7.25 -10.81
C PHE A 77 -2.30 7.52 -11.32
N GLY A 78 -2.63 8.79 -11.57
CA GLY A 78 -3.95 9.18 -12.01
C GLY A 78 -4.00 10.65 -12.43
N ARG A 79 -5.17 11.08 -12.88
CA ARG A 79 -5.43 12.47 -13.26
C ARG A 79 -6.76 12.97 -12.70
N ILE A 80 -6.82 14.28 -12.48
CA ILE A 80 -8.05 15.05 -12.27
C ILE A 80 -8.13 16.02 -13.43
N ASN A 81 -9.16 15.92 -14.27
CA ASN A 81 -9.20 16.64 -15.55
C ASN A 81 -7.86 16.41 -16.31
N ASP A 82 -7.16 17.48 -16.67
CA ASP A 82 -5.85 17.41 -17.34
C ASP A 82 -4.65 17.39 -16.38
N LYS A 83 -4.86 17.40 -15.05
CA LYS A 83 -3.78 17.46 -14.07
C LYS A 83 -3.31 16.09 -13.63
N ASN A 84 -2.00 15.89 -13.59
CA ASN A 84 -1.38 14.69 -13.04
C ASN A 84 -1.41 14.68 -11.51
N LEU A 85 -1.82 13.55 -10.96
CA LEU A 85 -1.66 13.18 -9.55
C LEU A 85 -0.44 12.27 -9.41
N VAL A 86 0.51 12.66 -8.56
CA VAL A 86 1.62 11.80 -8.17
C VAL A 86 1.27 10.99 -6.94
N LEU A 87 1.87 9.81 -6.78
CA LEU A 87 1.67 9.02 -5.57
C LEU A 87 2.01 9.86 -4.34
N PRO A 88 1.15 9.86 -3.30
CA PRO A 88 1.39 10.60 -2.07
C PRO A 88 2.23 9.80 -1.07
N VAL A 89 2.75 8.63 -1.44
CA VAL A 89 3.67 7.82 -0.63
C VAL A 89 4.75 7.28 -1.56
N ASP A 90 5.89 6.86 -1.00
CA ASP A 90 6.96 6.27 -1.79
C ASP A 90 6.44 5.03 -2.57
N ALA A 91 6.73 4.96 -3.87
CA ALA A 91 6.36 3.83 -4.71
C ALA A 91 6.82 2.47 -4.15
N GLU A 92 7.97 2.41 -3.46
CA GLU A 92 8.44 1.16 -2.85
C GLU A 92 7.61 0.73 -1.64
N ALA A 93 6.92 1.68 -1.00
CA ALA A 93 6.06 1.44 0.15
C ALA A 93 4.61 1.09 -0.23
N VAL A 94 4.23 1.25 -1.50
CA VAL A 94 2.84 1.03 -1.94
C VAL A 94 2.48 -0.45 -1.93
N SER A 95 1.45 -0.80 -1.16
CA SER A 95 0.89 -2.15 -1.11
C SER A 95 -0.39 -2.33 -1.93
N ILE A 96 -1.10 -1.25 -2.26
CA ILE A 96 -2.27 -1.21 -3.17
C ILE A 96 -2.59 0.21 -3.64
N ILE A 97 -3.13 0.33 -4.86
CA ILE A 97 -3.82 1.54 -5.36
C ILE A 97 -5.24 1.10 -5.71
N ALA A 98 -6.21 1.46 -4.89
CA ALA A 98 -7.57 0.96 -4.99
C ALA A 98 -8.57 2.11 -5.13
N TYR A 99 -9.06 2.33 -6.35
CA TYR A 99 -10.12 3.29 -6.63
C TYR A 99 -11.47 2.76 -6.15
N HIS A 100 -12.33 3.64 -5.68
CA HIS A 100 -13.70 3.28 -5.33
C HIS A 100 -14.66 4.46 -5.47
N SER A 101 -15.96 4.15 -5.44
CA SER A 101 -17.00 5.18 -5.47
C SER A 101 -17.04 5.98 -4.17
N VAL A 102 -17.31 7.27 -4.29
CA VAL A 102 -17.78 8.13 -3.20
C VAL A 102 -19.14 8.68 -3.60
N ASN A 103 -20.16 8.42 -2.78
CA ASN A 103 -21.52 8.90 -3.01
C ASN A 103 -21.71 10.26 -2.32
N HIS A 104 -21.07 11.28 -2.86
CA HIS A 104 -21.22 12.67 -2.44
C HIS A 104 -21.50 13.55 -3.65
N GLU A 105 -22.46 14.46 -3.51
CA GLU A 105 -22.79 15.45 -4.52
C GLU A 105 -21.60 16.41 -4.64
N GLY A 106 -20.94 16.42 -5.80
CA GLY A 106 -19.69 17.16 -6.01
C GLY A 106 -18.43 16.30 -6.06
N SER A 107 -18.51 14.98 -5.88
CA SER A 107 -17.37 14.08 -6.14
C SER A 107 -16.96 14.16 -7.61
N VAL A 108 -15.66 14.38 -7.85
CA VAL A 108 -15.07 14.42 -9.20
C VAL A 108 -14.40 13.09 -9.49
N ALA A 109 -14.70 12.50 -10.64
CA ALA A 109 -14.10 11.25 -11.06
C ALA A 109 -12.60 11.40 -11.32
N LEU A 110 -11.80 10.53 -10.71
CA LEU A 110 -10.39 10.37 -11.05
C LEU A 110 -10.27 9.55 -12.34
N SER A 111 -9.26 9.87 -13.15
CA SER A 111 -8.85 9.06 -14.30
C SER A 111 -7.61 8.25 -13.94
N PRO A 112 -7.73 6.95 -13.63
CA PRO A 112 -6.57 6.12 -13.30
C PRO A 112 -5.57 6.05 -14.45
N LEU A 113 -4.28 5.99 -14.12
CA LEU A 113 -3.21 5.72 -15.07
C LEU A 113 -2.48 4.43 -14.66
N GLY A 114 -2.31 3.52 -15.60
CA GLY A 114 -1.71 2.21 -15.36
C GLY A 114 -2.54 1.05 -15.89
N GLU A 115 -2.22 -0.16 -15.45
CA GLU A 115 -2.96 -1.38 -15.77
C GLU A 115 -4.00 -1.67 -14.68
N ARG A 116 -5.26 -1.83 -15.06
CA ARG A 116 -6.30 -2.33 -14.16
C ARG A 116 -6.10 -3.82 -13.95
N VAL A 117 -5.97 -4.24 -12.71
CA VAL A 117 -5.85 -5.65 -12.31
C VAL A 117 -7.03 -6.08 -11.45
N ASP A 118 -7.29 -7.39 -11.44
CA ASP A 118 -8.33 -7.97 -10.57
C ASP A 118 -7.80 -8.10 -9.14
N GLY A 119 -8.57 -7.62 -8.15
CA GLY A 119 -8.18 -7.59 -6.72
C GLY A 119 -7.76 -8.96 -6.16
N ASN A 120 -8.27 -10.03 -6.75
CA ASN A 120 -8.00 -11.40 -6.32
C ASN A 120 -6.58 -11.89 -6.68
N LEU A 121 -5.88 -11.21 -7.60
CA LEU A 121 -4.50 -11.53 -8.01
C LEU A 121 -3.46 -10.90 -7.08
N VAL A 122 -3.68 -9.65 -6.64
CA VAL A 122 -2.82 -8.98 -5.65
C VAL A 122 -2.90 -9.65 -4.28
N ALA A 123 -4.09 -10.12 -3.89
CA ALA A 123 -4.30 -10.88 -2.64
C ALA A 123 -3.48 -12.17 -2.53
N ARG A 124 -3.02 -12.71 -3.67
CA ARG A 124 -2.24 -13.94 -3.74
C ARG A 124 -0.72 -13.68 -3.72
N GLY A 125 -0.29 -12.43 -3.60
CA GLY A 125 1.12 -12.05 -3.60
C GLY A 125 1.84 -12.36 -4.92
N VAL A 126 1.09 -12.53 -6.01
CA VAL A 126 1.63 -12.95 -7.31
C VAL A 126 2.11 -11.74 -8.13
N GLU A 127 1.58 -10.54 -7.84
CA GLU A 127 1.89 -9.31 -8.58
C GLU A 127 2.22 -8.16 -7.63
N ARG A 128 3.34 -7.45 -7.88
CA ARG A 128 3.66 -6.19 -7.17
C ARG A 128 2.72 -5.07 -7.61
N VAL A 129 2.32 -4.11 -6.78
CA VAL A 129 1.49 -2.99 -7.29
C VAL A 129 2.28 -2.05 -8.19
N ILE A 130 3.58 -1.96 -7.95
CA ILE A 130 4.52 -1.24 -8.79
C ILE A 130 5.63 -2.21 -9.18
N ALA A 131 5.70 -2.55 -10.47
CA ALA A 131 6.73 -3.45 -11.01
C ALA A 131 7.98 -2.68 -11.50
N GLY A 132 7.87 -1.36 -11.64
CA GLY A 132 8.96 -0.44 -11.98
C GLY A 132 8.48 1.02 -11.92
N PRO A 133 9.37 2.01 -12.11
CA PRO A 133 9.06 3.44 -11.90
C PRO A 133 7.89 3.99 -12.73
N ALA A 134 7.47 3.29 -13.78
CA ALA A 134 6.35 3.67 -14.66
C ALA A 134 5.25 2.60 -14.76
N ASP A 135 5.43 1.44 -14.12
CA ASP A 135 4.50 0.31 -14.22
C ASP A 135 3.57 0.31 -13.00
N ILE A 136 2.46 1.05 -13.13
CA ILE A 136 1.45 1.22 -12.09
C ILE A 136 0.32 0.23 -12.35
N ARG A 137 0.03 -0.60 -11.36
CA ARG A 137 -1.16 -1.44 -11.33
C ARG A 137 -2.18 -0.85 -10.35
N TYR A 138 -3.45 -0.87 -10.73
CA TYR A 138 -4.52 -0.38 -9.87
C TYR A 138 -5.74 -1.31 -9.87
N HIS A 139 -6.52 -1.21 -8.80
CA HIS A 139 -7.81 -1.89 -8.67
C HIS A 139 -8.93 -0.86 -8.65
N VAL A 140 -10.10 -1.26 -9.15
CA VAL A 140 -11.35 -0.54 -8.91
C VAL A 140 -12.23 -1.45 -8.07
N LEU A 141 -12.50 -1.03 -6.85
CA LEU A 141 -13.24 -1.81 -5.89
C LEU A 141 -14.73 -1.80 -6.23
N GLU A 142 -15.36 -2.98 -6.18
CA GLU A 142 -16.78 -3.12 -6.46
C GLU A 142 -17.62 -2.23 -5.55
N SER A 143 -18.56 -1.51 -6.16
CA SER A 143 -19.50 -0.65 -5.46
C SER A 143 -20.89 -1.27 -5.49
N ARG A 144 -21.64 -1.15 -4.39
CA ARG A 144 -23.00 -1.70 -4.30
C ARG A 144 -24.01 -0.58 -4.59
N GLY A 145 -24.95 -0.85 -5.50
CA GLY A 145 -26.03 0.07 -5.85
C GLY A 145 -25.61 1.11 -6.90
N ARG A 146 -26.45 2.15 -7.07
CA ARG A 146 -26.17 3.25 -8.00
C ARG A 146 -25.09 4.15 -7.40
N VAL A 147 -24.06 4.44 -8.18
CA VAL A 147 -22.96 5.33 -7.80
C VAL A 147 -22.87 6.51 -8.76
N VAL A 148 -22.36 7.65 -8.28
CA VAL A 148 -22.09 8.84 -9.10
C VAL A 148 -20.88 8.59 -10.01
N THR A 149 -19.82 8.01 -9.45
CA THR A 149 -18.61 7.58 -10.16
C THR A 149 -17.99 6.38 -9.45
N GLU A 150 -17.37 5.47 -10.19
CA GLU A 150 -16.63 4.32 -9.63
C GLU A 150 -15.22 4.69 -9.14
N THR A 151 -14.71 5.86 -9.52
CA THR A 151 -13.35 6.34 -9.23
C THR A 151 -13.36 7.69 -8.50
N GLY A 152 -14.38 7.92 -7.66
CA GLY A 152 -14.53 9.17 -6.90
C GLY A 152 -13.49 9.37 -5.79
N ALA A 153 -12.85 8.29 -5.36
CA ALA A 153 -11.71 8.30 -4.47
C ALA A 153 -10.75 7.15 -4.77
N VAL A 154 -9.60 7.18 -4.10
CA VAL A 154 -8.56 6.17 -4.17
C VAL A 154 -7.94 5.97 -2.79
N ASP A 155 -7.86 4.71 -2.37
CA ASP A 155 -7.11 4.28 -1.20
C ASP A 155 -5.72 3.81 -1.66
N ILE A 156 -4.68 4.39 -1.06
CA ILE A 156 -3.29 4.07 -1.38
C ILE A 156 -2.67 3.45 -0.14
N GLY A 157 -2.52 2.13 -0.19
CA GLY A 157 -2.00 1.32 0.91
C GLY A 157 -0.50 1.52 1.08
N ALA A 158 -0.07 1.72 2.32
CA ALA A 158 1.32 1.83 2.71
C ALA A 158 1.46 1.57 4.22
N PRO A 159 2.65 1.18 4.71
CA PRO A 159 2.88 0.96 6.14
C PRO A 159 2.53 2.18 7.00
N VAL A 160 2.05 1.95 8.22
CA VAL A 160 1.85 3.01 9.23
C VAL A 160 3.14 3.82 9.41
N GLY A 161 3.01 5.13 9.52
CA GLY A 161 4.13 6.07 9.66
C GLY A 161 4.82 6.45 8.34
N SER A 162 4.44 5.83 7.21
CA SER A 162 4.97 6.21 5.89
C SER A 162 4.70 7.69 5.63
N PRO A 163 5.69 8.49 5.18
CA PRO A 163 5.49 9.89 4.87
C PRO A 163 4.45 10.06 3.78
N ILE A 164 3.46 10.91 4.03
CA ILE A 164 2.50 11.32 3.01
C ILE A 164 3.06 12.59 2.37
N THR A 165 3.35 12.59 1.07
CA THR A 165 3.72 13.77 0.28
C THR A 165 2.53 14.32 -0.48
N SER A 166 2.61 15.58 -0.90
CA SER A 166 1.54 16.22 -1.66
C SER A 166 1.33 15.52 -3.01
N PRO A 167 0.12 15.10 -3.39
CA PRO A 167 -0.15 14.50 -4.70
C PRO A 167 -0.18 15.52 -5.84
N VAL A 168 -0.25 16.82 -5.51
CA VAL A 168 -0.31 17.94 -6.45
C VAL A 168 0.52 19.11 -5.97
N THR A 169 0.96 19.97 -6.90
CA THR A 169 1.48 21.29 -6.55
C THR A 169 0.31 22.26 -6.40
N GLY A 170 0.26 22.98 -5.28
CA GLY A 170 -0.90 23.82 -4.94
C GLY A 170 -0.75 24.56 -3.62
N GLU A 171 -1.89 24.96 -3.05
CA GLU A 171 -1.99 25.65 -1.78
C GLU A 171 -2.87 24.86 -0.82
N VAL A 172 -2.43 24.71 0.43
CA VAL A 172 -3.23 24.08 1.48
C VAL A 172 -4.36 25.02 1.89
N THR A 173 -5.61 24.62 1.66
CA THR A 173 -6.79 25.43 2.00
C THR A 173 -7.40 25.07 3.35
N SER A 174 -7.13 23.88 3.87
CA SER A 174 -7.66 23.41 5.16
C SER A 174 -6.74 22.36 5.77
N VAL A 175 -6.62 22.39 7.10
CA VAL A 175 -6.05 21.32 7.92
C VAL A 175 -7.02 21.11 9.08
N LYS A 176 -7.78 20.01 9.05
CA LYS A 176 -8.91 19.79 9.95
C LYS A 176 -8.69 18.53 10.79
N ALA A 177 -8.65 18.70 12.11
CA ALA A 177 -8.81 17.61 13.05
C ALA A 177 -10.29 17.26 13.20
N TYR A 178 -10.64 15.98 13.16
CA TYR A 178 -12.01 15.53 13.36
C TYR A 178 -12.07 14.10 13.94
N LYS A 179 -13.27 13.70 14.39
CA LYS A 179 -13.54 12.33 14.85
C LYS A 179 -14.22 11.55 13.74
N LEU A 180 -13.49 10.69 13.04
CA LEU A 180 -14.04 9.78 12.06
C LEU A 180 -14.95 8.76 12.76
N TYR A 181 -16.19 8.64 12.27
CA TYR A 181 -17.30 7.94 12.92
C TYR A 181 -17.59 8.38 14.37
N GLY A 182 -17.22 9.61 14.73
CA GLY A 182 -17.35 10.11 16.10
C GLY A 182 -16.44 9.42 17.13
N LYS A 183 -15.54 8.53 16.69
CA LYS A 183 -14.73 7.66 17.56
C LYS A 183 -13.23 7.85 17.37
N TYR A 184 -12.76 7.81 16.12
CA TYR A 184 -11.34 7.76 15.81
C TYR A 184 -10.80 9.17 15.51
N ASP A 185 -9.72 9.57 16.16
CA ASP A 185 -9.01 10.79 15.76
C ASP A 185 -8.50 10.66 14.33
N ASP A 186 -8.71 11.69 13.54
CA ASP A 186 -8.26 11.76 12.16
C ASP A 186 -7.97 13.21 11.74
N TYR A 187 -7.11 13.35 10.74
CA TYR A 187 -6.84 14.63 10.10
C TYR A 187 -7.18 14.57 8.61
N GLN A 188 -7.80 15.65 8.13
CA GLN A 188 -8.03 15.92 6.73
C GLN A 188 -7.17 17.12 6.31
N VAL A 189 -6.48 17.00 5.18
CA VAL A 189 -5.73 18.10 4.55
C VAL A 189 -6.27 18.34 3.16
N ASP A 190 -6.71 19.58 2.91
CA ASP A 190 -7.27 19.99 1.63
C ASP A 190 -6.27 20.85 0.87
N ILE A 191 -6.05 20.52 -0.39
CA ILE A 191 -5.10 21.20 -1.27
C ILE A 191 -5.86 21.65 -2.51
N ARG A 192 -5.80 22.96 -2.79
CA ARG A 192 -6.24 23.51 -4.06
C ARG A 192 -5.10 23.41 -5.08
N PRO A 193 -5.25 22.63 -6.16
CA PRO A 193 -4.20 22.53 -7.17
C PRO A 193 -3.90 23.87 -7.84
N LYS A 194 -2.62 24.11 -8.13
CA LYS A 194 -2.21 25.27 -8.94
C LYS A 194 -2.79 25.16 -10.35
N SER A 195 -3.45 26.21 -10.83
CA SER A 195 -4.10 26.25 -12.15
C SER A 195 -5.34 25.35 -12.32
N GLU A 196 -5.86 24.71 -11.27
CA GLU A 196 -7.22 24.16 -11.21
C GLU A 196 -7.90 24.60 -9.90
N SER A 197 -8.55 25.75 -9.90
CA SER A 197 -9.20 26.31 -8.71
C SER A 197 -10.63 25.81 -8.47
N ASP A 198 -11.18 25.08 -9.44
CA ASP A 198 -12.52 24.50 -9.48
C ASP A 198 -12.62 23.14 -8.77
N VAL A 199 -11.52 22.66 -8.19
CA VAL A 199 -11.46 21.40 -7.43
C VAL A 199 -10.64 21.54 -6.15
N ILE A 200 -10.93 20.67 -5.20
CA ILE A 200 -10.15 20.46 -3.97
C ILE A 200 -9.71 19.00 -3.92
N VAL A 201 -8.41 18.78 -3.70
CA VAL A 201 -7.84 17.45 -3.43
C VAL A 201 -7.77 17.28 -1.92
N SER A 202 -8.51 16.32 -1.37
CA SER A 202 -8.54 16.05 0.06
C SER A 202 -7.76 14.77 0.37
N LEU A 203 -6.84 14.85 1.33
CA LEU A 203 -6.16 13.70 1.93
C LEU A 203 -6.75 13.43 3.31
N LEU A 204 -7.30 12.24 3.51
CA LEU A 204 -7.86 11.75 4.76
C LEU A 204 -7.02 10.58 5.28
N LEU A 205 -7.27 10.15 6.51
CA LEU A 205 -6.46 9.11 7.17
C LEU A 205 -5.00 9.56 7.34
N VAL A 206 -4.84 10.83 7.71
CA VAL A 206 -3.54 11.45 7.96
C VAL A 206 -3.28 11.49 9.47
N ALA A 207 -2.06 11.10 9.87
CA ALA A 207 -1.50 11.35 11.19
C ALA A 207 -0.46 12.48 11.13
N ASP A 208 -0.28 13.19 12.25
CA ASP A 208 0.75 14.20 12.46
C ASP A 208 0.93 15.19 11.29
N PRO A 209 -0.10 15.99 10.95
CA PRO A 209 -0.01 16.93 9.84
C PRO A 209 1.16 17.91 10.04
N ARG A 210 1.97 18.08 8.99
CA ARG A 210 3.21 18.89 8.96
C ARG A 210 3.10 20.14 8.10
N VAL A 211 1.89 20.44 7.64
CA VAL A 211 1.55 21.62 6.84
C VAL A 211 0.54 22.50 7.56
N HIS A 212 0.43 23.75 7.12
CA HIS A 212 -0.54 24.72 7.63
C HIS A 212 -1.32 25.37 6.49
N ILE A 213 -2.47 25.95 6.82
CA ILE A 213 -3.32 26.68 5.87
C ILE A 213 -2.52 27.81 5.20
N ASN A 214 -2.76 28.02 3.90
CA ASN A 214 -2.08 28.93 2.98
C ASN A 214 -0.62 28.55 2.64
N GLN A 215 -0.14 27.40 3.09
CA GLN A 215 1.18 26.90 2.71
C GLN A 215 1.16 26.43 1.24
N THR A 216 2.16 26.86 0.46
CA THR A 216 2.42 26.28 -0.87
C THR A 216 3.10 24.92 -0.73
N VAL A 217 2.60 23.94 -1.48
CA VAL A 217 3.10 22.56 -1.49
C VAL A 217 3.50 22.15 -2.90
N GLU A 218 4.49 21.27 -3.01
CA GLU A 218 4.99 20.72 -4.27
C GLU A 218 4.74 19.21 -4.36
N ALA A 219 4.21 18.79 -5.52
CA ALA A 219 3.89 17.39 -5.81
C ALA A 219 5.08 16.45 -5.57
N GLY A 220 4.88 15.39 -4.79
CA GLY A 220 5.87 14.35 -4.49
C GLY A 220 7.04 14.80 -3.63
N LYS A 221 7.03 16.06 -3.13
CA LYS A 221 8.15 16.62 -2.35
C LYS A 221 7.72 17.10 -0.98
N THR A 222 6.66 17.89 -0.89
CA THR A 222 6.24 18.45 0.39
C THR A 222 5.54 17.38 1.21
N VAL A 223 6.09 17.06 2.38
CA VAL A 223 5.48 16.13 3.34
C VAL A 223 4.27 16.80 3.99
N ILE A 224 3.11 16.18 3.84
CA ILE A 224 1.82 16.56 4.41
C ILE A 224 1.66 16.02 5.82
N GLY A 225 2.10 14.79 6.08
CA GLY A 225 1.91 14.07 7.34
C GLY A 225 2.43 12.64 7.23
N ALA A 226 1.79 11.71 7.91
CA ALA A 226 2.11 10.28 7.84
C ALA A 226 0.85 9.42 7.73
N VAL A 227 0.99 8.22 7.16
CA VAL A 227 -0.06 7.21 7.17
C VAL A 227 -0.36 6.82 8.61
N ARG A 228 -1.63 6.92 9.01
CA ARG A 228 -2.07 6.61 10.37
C ARG A 228 -2.19 5.10 10.64
N GLU A 229 -2.40 4.76 11.90
CA GLU A 229 -2.86 3.42 12.31
C GLU A 229 -4.21 3.07 11.65
N PRO A 230 -4.36 1.84 11.13
CA PRO A 230 -5.57 1.44 10.41
C PRO A 230 -6.80 1.46 11.31
N ILE A 231 -7.93 1.93 10.76
CA ILE A 231 -9.24 1.77 11.38
C ILE A 231 -9.76 0.38 11.00
N PRO A 232 -10.09 -0.51 11.96
CA PRO A 232 -10.46 -1.90 11.66
C PRO A 232 -11.59 -2.01 10.62
N GLU A 233 -12.61 -1.16 10.73
CA GLU A 233 -13.78 -1.17 9.85
C GLU A 233 -13.44 -0.79 8.39
N LEU A 234 -12.40 0.04 8.17
CA LEU A 234 -11.96 0.44 6.83
C LEU A 234 -10.88 -0.51 6.29
N ALA A 235 -9.99 -0.98 7.18
CA ALA A 235 -8.85 -1.81 6.84
C ALA A 235 -9.25 -3.19 6.31
N GLU A 236 -10.35 -3.78 6.81
CA GLU A 236 -10.81 -5.12 6.42
C GLU A 236 -10.89 -5.30 4.90
N ARG A 237 -11.38 -4.27 4.19
CA ARG A 237 -11.52 -4.31 2.72
C ARG A 237 -10.16 -4.45 2.04
N LEU A 238 -9.17 -3.66 2.46
CA LEU A 238 -7.83 -3.68 1.86
C LEU A 238 -7.02 -4.89 2.33
N THR A 239 -7.09 -5.27 3.61
CA THR A 239 -6.44 -6.47 4.14
C THR A 239 -6.84 -7.73 3.37
N SER A 240 -8.10 -7.82 2.93
CA SER A 240 -8.55 -8.95 2.09
C SER A 240 -7.87 -9.01 0.71
N LEU A 241 -7.34 -7.88 0.24
CA LEU A 241 -6.70 -7.70 -1.06
C LEU A 241 -5.17 -7.67 -1.00
N THR A 242 -4.59 -7.28 0.12
CA THR A 242 -3.13 -7.09 0.27
C THR A 242 -2.49 -8.14 1.18
N GLY A 243 -3.27 -8.71 2.12
CA GLY A 243 -2.75 -9.54 3.20
C GLY A 243 -1.94 -8.76 4.24
N ASP A 244 -1.92 -7.42 4.19
CA ASP A 244 -1.25 -6.55 5.15
C ASP A 244 -2.24 -5.91 6.15
N SER A 245 -1.79 -4.90 6.90
CA SER A 245 -2.60 -4.26 7.94
C SER A 245 -3.81 -3.47 7.42
N GLY A 246 -3.89 -3.21 6.11
CA GLY A 246 -4.91 -2.35 5.51
C GLY A 246 -4.73 -0.85 5.81
N SER A 247 -3.57 -0.44 6.32
CA SER A 247 -3.21 0.97 6.50
C SER A 247 -3.06 1.66 5.15
N HIS A 248 -3.66 2.84 5.01
CA HIS A 248 -3.69 3.58 3.75
C HIS A 248 -3.89 5.08 4.00
N VAL A 249 -3.52 5.88 3.00
CA VAL A 249 -4.04 7.24 2.84
C VAL A 249 -5.24 7.20 1.90
N HIS A 250 -6.28 7.95 2.23
CA HIS A 250 -7.45 8.09 1.39
C HIS A 250 -7.39 9.44 0.66
N LEU A 251 -7.50 9.43 -0.67
CA LEU A 251 -7.53 10.61 -1.50
C LEU A 251 -8.87 10.71 -2.22
N GLN A 252 -9.52 11.86 -2.11
CA GLN A 252 -10.75 12.16 -2.86
C GLN A 252 -10.69 13.57 -3.45
N VAL A 253 -11.55 13.82 -4.44
CA VAL A 253 -11.62 15.10 -5.12
C VAL A 253 -13.06 15.59 -5.16
N THR A 254 -13.25 16.86 -4.81
CA THR A 254 -14.56 17.51 -4.85
C THR A 254 -14.50 18.79 -5.68
N SER A 255 -15.61 19.16 -6.31
CA SER A 255 -15.76 20.45 -6.98
C SER A 255 -15.71 21.62 -5.99
N SER A 256 -15.22 22.77 -6.46
CA SER A 256 -15.11 24.03 -5.72
C SER A 256 -15.76 25.17 -6.53
N PRO A 257 -16.72 25.93 -5.95
CA PRO A 257 -17.27 25.74 -4.61
C PRO A 257 -18.00 24.40 -4.51
N ALA A 258 -18.11 23.88 -3.28
CA ALA A 258 -18.93 22.70 -3.03
C ALA A 258 -20.36 22.97 -3.54
N PRO A 259 -21.06 21.98 -4.10
CA PRO A 259 -22.45 22.14 -4.48
C PRO A 259 -23.28 22.66 -3.30
N LEU A 260 -24.31 23.44 -3.59
CA LEU A 260 -25.26 23.86 -2.56
C LEU A 260 -26.11 22.65 -2.19
N ASP A 261 -26.04 22.23 -0.92
CA ASP A 261 -26.90 21.20 -0.33
C ASP A 261 -28.40 21.58 -0.40
#